data_AF-A0A4Y2STH8-F1
#
_entry.id   AF-A0A4Y2STH8-F1
#
_cell.length_a   1.000
_cell.length_b   1.000
_cell.length_c   1.000
_cell.angle_alpha   90.00
_cell.angle_beta   90.00
_cell.angle_gamma   90.00
#
_symmetry.space_group_name_H-M   'P 1'
#
loop_
_entity.id
_entity.type
_entity.pdbx_description
1 polymer ?
#
loop_
_entity_poly.entity_id
_entity_poly.type
_entity_poly.pdbx_seq_one_letter_code
_entity_poly.pdbx_strand_id
1 'polypeptide(L)'
;MVGKRFAQANNPYISDSYDSSVDRSYILALDCVNLYGYAMNMSLPYDHFAWMTSEEVQTFDIFGTTPDSPQGFILEVDLEIPPSLHDE
;
A
#
# COMPACT_ATOMS: atom_id res chain seq x y z
N MET A 1 9.72 -7.96 -1.52
CA MET A 1 10.30 -7.28 -2.71
C MET A 1 9.23 -6.62 -3.61
N VAL A 2 7.99 -6.46 -3.16
CA VAL A 2 7.18 -5.26 -3.42
C VAL A 2 6.73 -4.83 -2.02
N GLY A 3 6.93 -3.57 -1.64
CA GLY A 3 6.53 -3.05 -0.32
C GLY A 3 7.63 -2.82 0.73
N LYS A 4 8.90 -3.11 0.44
CA LYS A 4 10.01 -2.69 1.33
C LYS A 4 10.25 -1.19 1.14
N ARG A 5 9.98 -0.39 2.17
CA ARG A 5 10.01 1.09 2.09
C ARG A 5 11.43 1.65 1.93
N PHE A 6 12.44 0.93 2.39
CA PHE A 6 13.85 1.29 2.22
C PHE A 6 14.64 0.09 1.72
N ALA A 7 15.39 0.28 0.63
CA ALA A 7 16.31 -0.71 0.12
C ALA A 7 17.57 -0.01 -0.40
N GLN A 8 18.73 -0.52 -0.01
CA GLN A 8 20.01 -0.07 -0.52
C GLN A 8 20.69 -1.25 -1.24
N ALA A 9 21.03 -1.05 -2.51
CA ALA A 9 21.74 -2.04 -3.29
C ALA A 9 23.26 -1.79 -3.25
N ASN A 10 24.02 -2.88 -3.17
CA ASN A 10 25.47 -2.88 -3.33
C ASN A 10 25.81 -3.12 -4.81
N ASN A 11 25.64 -2.06 -5.61
CA ASN A 11 25.77 -2.14 -7.06
C ASN A 11 27.19 -1.72 -7.51
N PRO A 12 27.99 -2.61 -8.15
CA PRO A 12 29.35 -2.30 -8.58
C PRO A 12 29.45 -1.19 -9.64
N TYR A 13 28.34 -0.84 -10.30
CA TYR A 13 28.29 0.26 -11.26
C TYR A 13 28.13 1.64 -10.61
N ILE A 14 27.91 1.70 -9.28
CA ILE A 14 27.79 2.94 -8.50
C ILE A 14 29.00 3.02 -7.57
N SER A 15 30.11 3.56 -8.08
CA SER A 15 31.42 3.56 -7.40
C SER A 15 31.40 4.16 -6.00
N ASP A 16 30.61 5.21 -5.80
CA ASP A 16 30.65 6.02 -4.59
C ASP A 16 30.08 5.30 -3.36
N SER A 17 29.25 4.26 -3.59
CA SER A 17 28.58 3.51 -2.53
C SER A 17 28.83 2.00 -2.58
N TYR A 18 29.68 1.53 -3.50
CA TYR A 18 29.98 0.10 -3.65
C TYR A 18 31.00 -0.37 -2.61
N ASP A 19 30.71 -1.48 -1.95
CA ASP A 19 31.60 -2.16 -1.03
C ASP A 19 31.90 -3.58 -1.56
N SER A 20 33.16 -3.84 -1.90
CA SER A 20 33.60 -5.15 -2.40
C SER A 20 33.58 -6.26 -1.35
N SER A 21 33.45 -5.92 -0.06
CA SER A 21 33.36 -6.89 1.04
C SER A 21 31.95 -7.42 1.26
N VAL A 22 30.94 -6.78 0.65
CA VAL A 22 29.52 -7.14 0.75
C VAL A 22 29.07 -7.78 -0.57
N ASP A 23 28.12 -8.71 -0.50
CA ASP A 23 27.54 -9.32 -1.70
C ASP A 23 26.92 -8.27 -2.62
N ARG A 24 27.01 -8.51 -3.93
CA ARG A 24 26.44 -7.62 -4.94
C ARG A 24 24.92 -7.71 -4.92
N SER A 25 24.25 -6.58 -5.01
CA SER A 25 22.79 -6.52 -5.10
C SER A 25 22.34 -5.37 -6.00
N TYR A 26 21.08 -5.44 -6.45
CA TYR A 26 20.47 -4.49 -7.38
C TYR A 26 19.05 -4.18 -6.94
N ILE A 27 18.58 -2.97 -7.27
CA ILE A 27 17.17 -2.60 -7.10
C ILE A 27 16.46 -2.91 -8.42
N LEU A 28 15.41 -3.73 -8.34
CA LEU A 28 14.53 -4.01 -9.47
C LEU A 28 13.51 -2.89 -9.60
N ALA A 29 13.51 -2.19 -10.73
CA ALA A 29 12.48 -1.23 -11.08
C ALA A 29 11.34 -1.94 -11.82
N LEU A 30 10.16 -2.01 -11.19
CA LEU A 30 8.94 -2.52 -11.78
C LEU A 30 7.95 -1.38 -11.94
N ASP A 31 7.20 -1.39 -13.05
CA ASP A 31 6.13 -0.44 -13.32
C ASP A 31 4.86 -1.18 -13.76
N CYS A 32 3.71 -0.69 -13.31
CA CYS A 32 2.41 -1.23 -13.68
C CYS A 32 1.93 -0.55 -14.96
N VAL A 33 1.97 -1.27 -16.09
CA VAL A 33 1.41 -0.78 -17.36
C VAL A 33 -0.11 -0.61 -17.21
N ASN A 34 -0.60 0.60 -17.47
CA ASN A 34 -2.03 0.95 -17.40
C ASN A 34 -2.65 0.78 -15.99
N LEU A 35 -1.96 1.27 -14.95
CA LEU A 35 -2.44 1.21 -13.56
C LEU A 35 -3.87 1.76 -13.38
N TYR A 36 -4.18 2.91 -13.98
CA TYR A 36 -5.53 3.49 -13.89
C TYR A 36 -6.57 2.61 -14.59
N GLY A 37 -6.27 2.09 -15.78
CA GLY A 37 -7.19 1.19 -16.47
C GLY A 37 -7.44 -0.10 -15.68
N TYR A 38 -6.41 -0.65 -15.03
CA TYR A 38 -6.58 -1.77 -14.12
C TYR A 38 -7.49 -1.40 -12.94
N ALA A 39 -7.21 -0.28 -12.25
CA ALA A 39 -8.04 0.19 -11.13
C ALA A 39 -9.50 0.46 -11.54
N MET A 40 -9.74 0.95 -12.75
CA MET A 40 -11.09 1.18 -13.29
C MET A 40 -11.88 -0.11 -13.58
N ASN A 41 -11.22 -1.27 -13.64
CA ASN A 41 -11.91 -2.56 -13.75
C ASN A 41 -12.33 -3.14 -12.38
N MET A 42 -11.96 -2.49 -11.27
CA MET A 42 -12.35 -2.91 -9.92
C MET A 42 -13.75 -2.36 -9.57
N SER A 43 -14.35 -2.86 -8.48
CA SER A 43 -15.59 -2.29 -7.94
C SER A 43 -15.35 -0.84 -7.48
N LEU A 44 -16.13 0.11 -8.02
CA LEU A 44 -15.97 1.54 -7.73
C LEU A 44 -17.28 2.15 -7.19
N PRO A 45 -17.20 3.05 -6.20
CA PRO A 45 -18.38 3.78 -5.74
C PRO A 45 -18.85 4.75 -6.83
N TYR A 46 -20.17 4.77 -7.10
CA TYR A 46 -20.73 5.60 -8.18
C TYR A 46 -21.93 6.45 -7.76
N ASP A 47 -22.64 6.11 -6.67
CA ASP A 47 -23.82 6.86 -6.19
C ASP A 47 -24.06 6.58 -4.69
N HIS A 48 -25.04 7.28 -4.10
CA HIS A 48 -25.61 7.10 -2.76
C HIS A 48 -24.62 7.34 -1.62
N PHE A 49 -23.74 8.32 -1.81
CA PHE A 49 -22.84 8.80 -0.77
C PHE A 49 -23.65 9.40 0.39
N ALA A 50 -23.45 8.82 1.58
CA ALA A 50 -24.05 9.30 2.82
C ALA A 50 -23.04 9.15 3.95
N TRP A 51 -23.16 10.03 4.94
CA TRP A 51 -22.45 9.88 6.21
C TRP A 51 -23.13 8.81 7.06
N MET A 52 -22.33 7.96 7.68
CA MET A 52 -22.84 7.04 8.69
C MET A 52 -23.31 7.81 9.92
N THR A 53 -24.38 7.33 10.54
CA THR A 53 -24.84 7.80 11.84
C THR A 53 -23.87 7.38 12.94
N SER A 54 -23.91 8.09 14.08
CA SER A 54 -23.06 7.74 15.23
C SER A 54 -23.27 6.32 15.75
N GLU A 55 -24.47 5.75 15.55
CA GLU A 55 -24.80 4.39 15.97
C GLU A 55 -24.16 3.36 15.02
N GLU A 56 -24.26 3.58 13.71
CA GLU A 56 -23.61 2.75 12.69
C GLU A 56 -22.09 2.75 12.84
N VAL A 57 -21.48 3.91 13.13
CA VAL A 57 -20.02 4.02 13.36
C VAL A 57 -19.58 3.21 14.58
N GLN A 58 -20.35 3.23 15.67
CA GLN A 58 -20.02 2.46 16.89
C GLN A 58 -20.05 0.96 16.67
N THR A 59 -20.88 0.48 15.75
CA THR A 59 -21.00 -0.95 15.41
C THR A 59 -20.24 -1.36 14.16
N PHE A 60 -19.49 -0.44 13.54
CA PHE A 60 -18.81 -0.70 12.29
C PHE A 60 -17.63 -1.67 12.49
N ASP A 61 -17.68 -2.81 11.81
CA ASP A 61 -16.60 -3.79 11.75
C ASP A 61 -15.92 -3.75 10.38
N ILE A 62 -14.77 -3.07 10.31
CA ILE A 62 -13.98 -2.97 9.08
C ILE A 62 -13.53 -4.35 8.56
N PHE A 63 -13.24 -5.30 9.45
CA PHE A 63 -12.72 -6.62 9.07
C PHE A 63 -13.82 -7.56 8.57
N GLY A 64 -15.09 -7.23 8.83
CA GLY A 64 -16.25 -7.94 8.29
C GLY A 64 -16.62 -7.54 6.86
N THR A 65 -15.99 -6.50 6.30
CA THR A 65 -16.29 -6.01 4.95
C THR A 65 -15.48 -6.72 3.86
N THR A 66 -15.99 -6.76 2.63
CA THR A 66 -15.28 -7.34 1.46
C THR A 66 -15.12 -6.31 0.34
N PRO A 67 -14.03 -6.37 -0.45
CA PRO A 67 -13.81 -5.43 -1.58
C PRO A 67 -14.90 -5.47 -2.66
N ASP A 68 -15.56 -6.62 -2.82
CA ASP A 68 -16.60 -6.84 -3.82
C ASP A 68 -18.03 -6.59 -3.28
N SER A 69 -18.13 -6.00 -2.08
CA SER A 69 -19.41 -5.63 -1.47
C SER A 69 -20.17 -4.62 -2.34
N PRO A 70 -21.51 -4.72 -2.44
CA PRO A 70 -22.32 -3.70 -3.12
C PRO A 70 -22.27 -2.34 -2.42
N GLN A 71 -21.89 -2.30 -1.13
CA GLN A 71 -21.68 -1.09 -0.36
C GLN A 71 -20.19 -0.94 -0.02
N GLY A 72 -19.61 0.20 -0.40
CA GLY A 72 -18.25 0.59 -0.03
C GLY A 72 -18.23 1.60 1.11
N PHE A 73 -17.08 1.75 1.75
CA PHE A 73 -16.86 2.69 2.86
C PHE A 73 -15.62 3.54 2.58
N ILE A 74 -15.70 4.83 2.92
CA ILE A 74 -14.57 5.76 2.92
C ILE A 74 -14.34 6.13 4.38
N LEU A 75 -13.14 5.87 4.89
CA LEU A 75 -12.80 6.04 6.29
C LEU A 75 -11.79 7.16 6.45
N GLU A 76 -12.10 8.12 7.31
CA GLU A 76 -11.15 9.08 7.85
C GLU A 76 -10.67 8.54 9.20
N VAL A 77 -9.39 8.21 9.30
CA VAL A 77 -8.81 7.55 10.48
C VAL A 77 -7.44 8.13 10.81
N ASP A 78 -7.12 8.17 12.10
CA ASP A 78 -5.76 8.36 12.58
C ASP A 78 -5.05 7.01 12.64
N LEU A 79 -3.84 6.93 12.07
CA LEU A 79 -3.04 5.70 12.04
C LEU A 79 -1.67 5.94 12.64
N GLU A 80 -1.25 5.03 13.52
CA GLU A 80 0.13 4.93 14.00
C GLU A 80 0.79 3.71 13.36
N ILE A 81 1.96 3.89 12.75
CA ILE A 81 2.73 2.79 12.17
C ILE A 81 3.84 2.42 13.17
N PRO A 82 3.83 1.21 13.76
CA PRO A 82 4.86 0.78 14.69
C PRO A 82 6.26 0.85 14.07
N PRO A 83 7.26 1.44 14.76
CA PRO A 83 8.63 1.50 14.26
C PRO A 83 9.21 0.13 13.89
N SER A 84 8.83 -0.92 14.61
CA SER A 84 9.29 -2.29 14.34
C SER A 84 8.90 -2.84 12.96
N LEU A 85 7.90 -2.26 12.28
CA LEU A 85 7.54 -2.63 10.89
C LEU A 85 8.46 -1.98 9.84
N HIS A 86 9.34 -1.07 10.25
CA HIS A 86 10.29 -0.38 9.36
C HIS A 86 11.68 -1.00 9.34
N ASP A 87 12.03 -1.83 10.33
CA ASP A 87 13.39 -2.33 10.57
C ASP A 87 13.71 -3.64 9.82
N GLU A 88 12.96 -3.98 8.76
CA GLU A 88 13.29 -5.09 7.86
C GLU A 88 13.90 -4.66 6.53
#